data_AF-A0A0F8XZ21-F1
#
_entry.id   AF-A0A0F8XZ21-F1
#
_cell.length_a   1.000
_cell.length_b   1.000
_cell.length_c   1.000
_cell.angle_alpha   90.00
_cell.angle_beta   90.00
_cell.angle_gamma   90.00
#
_symmetry.space_group_name_H-M   'P 1'
#
loop_
_entity.id
_entity.type
_entity.pdbx_description
1 polymer ?
#
loop_
_entity_poly.entity_id
_entity_poly.type
_entity_poly.pdbx_seq_one_letter_code
_entity_poly.pdbx_strand_id
1 'polypeptide(L)'
;KVIIYGLKDYAIEGRRTVKGVKMNAIRTGEHSWIEQKWERFHSALHHGRLEDYRIRLSPKVLKLPYEKGVVLPSGVVVPHRL
;
A
#
# COMPACT_ATOMS: atom_id res chain seq x y z
N LYS A 1 -18.17 -13.21 -4.99
CA LYS A 1 -17.13 -14.01 -5.71
C LYS A 1 -15.75 -13.40 -5.42
N VAL A 2 -14.77 -14.21 -5.06
CA VAL A 2 -13.38 -13.80 -4.82
C VAL A 2 -12.51 -14.31 -5.96
N ILE A 3 -11.61 -13.47 -6.48
CA ILE A 3 -10.58 -13.84 -7.46
C ILE A 3 -9.24 -13.45 -6.87
N ILE A 4 -8.29 -14.39 -6.75
CA ILE A 4 -6.96 -14.14 -6.20
C ILE A 4 -5.96 -14.12 -7.36
N TYR A 5 -5.29 -12.99 -7.57
CA TYR A 5 -4.20 -12.83 -8.55
C TYR A 5 -2.83 -12.99 -7.88
N GLY A 6 -2.75 -12.75 -6.55
CA GLY A 6 -1.57 -12.96 -5.74
C GLY A 6 -1.82 -12.57 -4.27
N LEU A 7 -0.79 -12.71 -3.41
CA LEU A 7 -0.92 -12.52 -1.96
C LEU A 7 -1.46 -11.14 -1.54
N LYS A 8 -1.22 -10.11 -2.35
CA LYS A 8 -1.69 -8.73 -2.13
C LYS A 8 -2.62 -8.24 -3.23
N ASP A 9 -2.98 -9.06 -4.21
CA ASP A 9 -3.74 -8.63 -5.39
C ASP A 9 -4.93 -9.56 -5.60
N TYR A 10 -6.12 -9.05 -5.36
CA TYR A 10 -7.35 -9.84 -5.38
C TYR A 10 -8.54 -8.96 -5.76
N ALA A 11 -9.62 -9.58 -6.22
CA ALA A 11 -10.90 -8.92 -6.45
C ALA A 11 -11.99 -9.57 -5.61
N ILE A 12 -12.83 -8.73 -5.00
CA ILE A 12 -14.04 -9.13 -4.28
C ILE A 12 -15.21 -8.46 -5.00
N GLU A 13 -16.19 -9.26 -5.45
CA GLU A 13 -17.39 -8.73 -6.12
C GLU A 13 -17.04 -7.84 -7.33
N GLY A 14 -16.02 -8.23 -8.09
CA GLY A 14 -15.54 -7.49 -9.26
C GLY A 14 -14.66 -6.29 -8.96
N ARG A 15 -14.55 -5.86 -7.69
CA ARG A 15 -13.66 -4.75 -7.29
C ARG A 15 -12.26 -5.27 -6.97
N ARG A 16 -11.29 -4.94 -7.83
CA ARG A 16 -9.87 -5.27 -7.62
C ARG A 16 -9.25 -4.39 -6.54
N THR A 17 -8.54 -5.00 -5.62
CA THR A 17 -7.82 -4.36 -4.51
C THR A 17 -6.38 -4.84 -4.52
N VAL A 18 -5.45 -3.90 -4.48
CA VAL A 18 -4.03 -4.18 -4.25
C VAL A 18 -3.67 -3.73 -2.84
N LYS A 19 -3.45 -4.68 -1.95
CA LYS A 19 -3.15 -4.42 -0.54
C LYS A 19 -1.88 -3.59 -0.41
N GLY A 20 -2.04 -2.46 0.28
CA GLY A 20 -0.97 -1.52 0.52
C GLY A 20 -0.82 -0.46 -0.56
N VAL A 21 -1.68 -0.40 -1.59
CA VAL A 21 -1.72 0.68 -2.59
C VAL A 21 -2.98 1.53 -2.37
N LYS A 22 -2.87 2.86 -2.49
CA LYS A 22 -4.03 3.76 -2.37
C LYS A 22 -5.03 3.52 -3.51
N MET A 23 -6.33 3.67 -3.21
CA MET A 23 -7.40 3.49 -4.19
C MET A 23 -7.26 4.44 -5.40
N ASN A 24 -6.77 5.66 -5.19
CA ASN A 24 -6.56 6.67 -6.23
C ASN A 24 -5.13 6.70 -6.78
N ALA A 25 -4.32 5.68 -6.51
CA ALA A 25 -2.96 5.60 -7.04
C ALA A 25 -2.98 5.34 -8.55
N ILE A 26 -2.10 6.01 -9.28
CA ILE A 26 -1.96 5.82 -10.73
C ILE A 26 -0.94 4.70 -10.94
N ARG A 27 -1.33 3.62 -11.60
CA ARG A 27 -0.40 2.52 -11.94
C ARG A 27 0.55 2.98 -13.04
N THR A 28 1.85 2.86 -12.80
CA THR A 28 2.90 3.24 -13.77
C THR A 28 3.68 2.05 -14.29
N GLY A 29 3.45 0.84 -13.76
CA GLY A 29 4.06 -0.39 -14.21
C GLY A 29 3.47 -1.60 -13.49
N GLU A 30 4.12 -2.76 -13.62
CA GLU A 30 3.58 -4.01 -13.09
C GLU A 30 3.41 -3.97 -11.56
N HIS A 31 4.39 -3.41 -10.86
CA HIS A 31 4.40 -3.27 -9.39
C HIS A 31 4.80 -1.86 -8.94
N SER A 32 4.53 -0.86 -9.79
CA SER A 32 4.83 0.54 -9.53
C SER A 32 3.60 1.43 -9.69
N TRP A 33 3.49 2.40 -8.79
CA TRP A 33 2.42 3.37 -8.72
C TRP A 33 2.95 4.76 -8.37
N ILE A 34 2.16 5.78 -8.70
CA ILE A 34 2.28 7.13 -8.14
C ILE A 34 1.10 7.34 -7.18
N GLU A 35 1.43 7.67 -5.92
CA GLU A 35 0.44 7.94 -4.87
C GLU A 35 0.46 9.42 -4.47
N GLN A 36 -0.72 9.95 -4.14
CA GLN A 36 -0.82 11.23 -3.45
C GLN A 36 -0.34 11.10 -2.00
N LYS A 37 0.64 11.89 -1.60
CA LYS A 37 1.17 12.00 -0.25
C LYS A 37 0.71 13.31 0.37
N TRP A 38 -0.05 13.15 1.44
CA TRP A 38 -0.60 14.23 2.24
C TRP A 38 0.40 14.52 3.37
N GLU A 39 0.78 15.79 3.52
CA GLU A 39 1.52 16.24 4.69
C GLU A 39 0.64 16.12 5.93
N ARG A 40 1.23 15.68 7.06
CA ARG A 40 0.48 15.60 8.31
C ARG A 40 0.27 17.01 8.86
N PHE A 41 -0.85 17.26 9.51
CA PHE A 41 -1.16 18.56 10.13
C PHE A 41 -0.01 19.09 11.00
N HIS A 42 0.53 18.27 11.92
CA HIS A 42 1.68 18.67 12.76
C HIS A 42 2.92 19.06 11.94
N SER A 43 3.20 18.37 10.84
CA SER A 43 4.32 18.72 9.95
C SER A 43 4.06 20.06 9.26
N ALA A 44 2.83 20.28 8.76
CA ALA A 44 2.44 21.54 8.15
C ALA A 44 2.51 22.70 9.16
N LEU A 45 2.07 22.49 10.40
CA LEU A 45 2.16 23.46 11.49
C LEU A 45 3.62 23.81 11.82
N HIS A 46 4.48 22.80 12.02
CA HIS A 46 5.90 23.02 12.28
C HIS A 46 6.63 23.75 11.14
N HIS A 47 6.20 23.55 9.90
CA HIS A 47 6.79 24.21 8.73
C HIS A 47 6.14 25.57 8.40
N GLY A 48 5.11 26.01 9.13
CA GLY A 48 4.38 27.25 8.83
C GLY A 48 3.61 27.23 7.52
N ARG A 49 3.17 26.05 7.05
CA ARG A 49 2.49 25.86 5.73
C ARG A 49 1.01 25.51 5.85
N LEU A 50 0.33 26.01 6.88
CA LEU A 50 -1.11 25.75 7.04
C LEU A 50 -1.94 26.38 5.91
N GLU A 51 -1.53 27.54 5.43
CA GLU A 51 -2.24 28.30 4.37
C GLU A 51 -1.89 27.84 2.94
N ASP A 52 -0.77 27.14 2.75
CA ASP A 52 -0.27 26.69 1.43
C ASP A 52 -0.01 25.18 1.47
N TYR A 53 -1.06 24.42 1.75
CA TYR A 53 -1.00 22.98 1.87
C TYR A 53 -0.87 22.31 0.49
N ARG A 54 0.22 21.57 0.27
CA ARG A 54 0.53 20.94 -1.03
C ARG A 54 0.44 19.43 -0.97
N ILE A 55 -0.37 18.85 -1.85
CA ILE A 55 -0.41 17.40 -2.08
C ILE A 55 0.77 17.04 -2.97
N ARG A 56 1.64 16.15 -2.49
CA ARG A 56 2.80 15.68 -3.27
C ARG A 56 2.48 14.38 -3.97
N LEU A 57 3.04 14.16 -5.15
CA LEU A 57 3.06 12.84 -5.77
C LEU A 57 4.31 12.10 -5.28
N SER A 58 4.15 10.84 -4.90
CA SER A 58 5.22 9.99 -4.42
C SER A 58 5.23 8.68 -5.19
N PRO A 59 6.38 8.25 -5.72
CA PRO A 59 6.48 6.92 -6.29
C PRO A 59 6.31 5.87 -5.20
N LYS A 60 5.77 4.73 -5.60
CA LYS A 60 5.61 3.55 -4.77
C LYS A 60 5.87 2.31 -5.57
N VAL A 61 6.77 1.49 -5.07
CA VAL A 61 7.03 0.15 -5.59
C VAL A 61 6.56 -0.84 -4.53
N LEU A 62 5.65 -1.74 -4.91
CA LEU A 62 5.13 -2.74 -3.98
C LEU A 62 6.11 -3.92 -3.92
N LYS A 63 6.64 -4.19 -2.72
CA LYS A 63 7.36 -5.44 -2.46
C LYS A 63 6.35 -6.60 -2.46
N LEU A 64 6.51 -7.50 -3.43
CA LEU A 64 5.70 -8.70 -3.58
C LEU A 64 6.03 -9.81 -2.58
N PRO A 65 7.32 -10.07 -2.25
CA PRO A 65 7.65 -11.09 -1.27
C PRO A 65 6.92 -10.82 0.05
N TYR A 66 6.22 -11.83 0.54
CA TYR A 66 5.45 -11.76 1.77
C TYR A 66 6.21 -12.47 2.88
N GLU A 67 7.34 -11.88 3.26
CA GLU A 67 8.27 -12.39 4.27
C GLU A 67 7.78 -12.04 5.68
N LYS A 68 6.50 -12.32 5.98
CA LYS A 68 5.97 -12.09 7.32
C LYS A 68 6.51 -13.09 8.33
N GLY A 69 6.97 -14.25 7.88
CA GLY A 69 7.29 -15.38 8.73
C GLY A 69 7.27 -16.70 7.96
N VAL A 70 7.46 -17.79 8.70
CA VAL A 70 7.35 -19.15 8.17
C VAL A 70 5.89 -19.57 8.19
N VAL A 71 5.39 -20.07 7.05
CA VAL A 71 4.05 -20.65 6.96
C VAL A 71 4.13 -22.12 7.36
N LEU A 72 3.42 -22.51 8.42
CA LEU A 72 3.35 -23.89 8.87
C LEU A 72 2.39 -24.71 7.96
N PRO A 73 2.48 -26.05 7.95
CA PRO A 73 1.52 -26.89 7.23
C PRO A 73 0.05 -26.65 7.62
N SER A 74 -0.20 -26.13 8.83
CA SER A 74 -1.53 -25.72 9.31
C SER A 74 -2.07 -24.42 8.69
N GLY A 75 -1.25 -23.69 7.92
CA GLY A 75 -1.57 -22.36 7.39
C GLY A 75 -1.32 -21.21 8.37
N VAL A 76 -0.88 -21.51 9.60
CA VAL A 76 -0.47 -20.49 10.58
C VAL A 76 0.86 -19.85 10.14
N VAL A 77 0.96 -18.52 10.25
CA VAL A 77 2.19 -17.77 9.96
C VAL A 77 2.91 -17.45 11.27
N VAL A 78 4.14 -17.93 11.42
CA VAL A 78 5.02 -17.64 12.58
C VAL A 78 5.99 -16.52 12.20
N PRO A 79 5.90 -15.33 12.83
CA PRO A 79 6.76 -14.20 12.47
C PRO A 79 8.25 -14.48 12.65
N HIS A 80 9.10 -13.92 11.78
CA HIS A 80 10.56 -14.01 11.94
C HIS A 80 11.08 -13.29 13.21
N ARG A 81 10.33 -12.30 13.70
CA ARG A 81 10.59 -11.55 14.94
C ARG A 81 9.23 -11.16 15.55
N LEU A 82 9.12 -11.26 16.88
CA LEU A 82 7.94 -10.87 17.67
C LEU A 82 7.91 -9.36 17.93
#